data_AF-A0A6L4YC72-F1
#
_entry.id   AF-A0A6L4YC72-F1
#
_cell.length_a   1.000
_cell.length_b   1.000
_cell.length_c   1.000
_cell.angle_alpha   90.00
_cell.angle_beta   90.00
_cell.angle_gamma   90.00
#
_symmetry.space_group_name_H-M   'P 1'
#
loop_
_entity.id
_entity.type
_entity.pdbx_description
1 polymer ?
#
loop_
_entity_poly.entity_id
_entity_poly.type
_entity_poly.pdbx_seq_one_letter_code
_entity_poly.pdbx_strand_id
1 'polypeptide(L)'
;MIAMNSAVFAESGRVSPEGPKLYPEFEHLGPASDFIEEIFQIIEHIPLFEDMSRQEVGYLCRYMLCYGAPRNATLLREGDEGQHLLIVLTGNIDVIKDTPKGSRSIAVAGVGSSLGEMSMIDGARRFASCIATEPTDFAVLTRTALTEIVIDHPGLGSKLLLLLLQVMTRRLRDASNLLLPYIAGDAV
;
A
#
# COMPACT_ATOMS: atom_id res chain seq x y z
N MET A 1 22.85 17.74 2.78
CA MET A 1 22.37 17.32 4.10
C MET A 1 21.03 18.01 4.32
N ILE A 2 19.95 17.40 3.84
CA ILE A 2 18.59 17.95 3.93
C ILE A 2 17.90 17.20 5.06
N ALA A 3 17.47 17.94 6.07
CA ALA A 3 16.75 17.40 7.22
C ALA A 3 15.40 16.84 6.76
N MET A 4 15.18 15.55 7.00
CA MET A 4 13.89 14.87 6.82
C MET A 4 12.90 15.45 7.84
N ASN A 5 11.76 15.94 7.34
CA ASN A 5 10.70 16.48 8.18
C ASN A 5 9.89 15.30 8.78
N SER A 6 10.19 14.95 10.04
CA SER A 6 9.54 13.88 10.80
C SER A 6 8.15 14.25 11.37
N ALA A 7 7.58 15.39 10.99
CA ALA A 7 6.46 16.01 11.70
C ALA A 7 5.05 15.55 11.28
N VAL A 8 4.90 14.32 10.74
CA VAL A 8 3.60 13.85 10.22
C VAL A 8 2.79 13.04 11.24
N PHE A 9 3.44 12.51 12.28
CA PHE A 9 2.82 11.62 13.27
C PHE A 9 3.00 12.23 14.67
N ALA A 10 1.95 12.16 15.51
CA ALA A 10 2.11 12.47 16.93
C ALA A 10 3.19 11.54 17.51
N GLU A 11 3.84 11.92 18.62
CA GLU A 11 4.86 11.09 19.32
C GLU A 11 4.37 9.67 19.75
N SER A 12 3.13 9.31 19.43
CA SER A 12 2.45 8.04 19.73
C SER A 12 2.00 7.25 18.50
N GLY A 13 2.38 7.63 17.28
CA GLY A 13 2.05 6.87 16.05
C GLY A 13 0.60 6.86 15.60
N ARG A 14 -0.28 7.31 16.47
CA ARG A 14 -1.68 7.57 16.15
C ARG A 14 -1.75 8.67 15.13
N VAL A 15 -2.59 8.44 14.12
CA VAL A 15 -2.95 9.46 13.17
C VAL A 15 -3.56 10.65 13.92
N SER A 16 -2.91 11.80 13.85
CA SER A 16 -3.52 13.07 14.25
C SER A 16 -4.40 13.55 13.11
N PRO A 17 -5.69 13.87 13.34
CA PRO A 17 -6.57 14.42 12.31
C PRO A 17 -6.09 15.79 11.76
N GLU A 18 -5.12 16.43 12.43
CA GLU A 18 -4.54 17.72 12.03
C GLU A 18 -3.10 17.61 11.44
N GLY A 19 -2.62 16.38 11.17
CA GLY A 19 -1.29 16.17 10.58
C GLY A 19 -1.18 16.62 9.11
N PRO A 20 0.04 16.86 8.58
CA PRO A 20 0.28 17.11 7.16
C PRO A 20 -0.34 16.01 6.30
N LYS A 21 -1.19 16.39 5.34
CA LYS A 21 -1.81 15.46 4.40
C LYS A 21 -0.73 14.85 3.48
N LEU A 22 -0.67 13.52 3.42
CA LEU A 22 0.20 12.81 2.47
C LEU A 22 -0.23 13.07 1.03
N TYR A 23 -1.53 13.27 0.81
CA TYR A 23 -2.13 13.59 -0.48
C TYR A 23 -2.96 14.87 -0.34
N PRO A 24 -2.34 16.06 -0.41
CA PRO A 24 -3.06 17.32 -0.31
C PRO A 24 -4.07 17.55 -1.43
N GLU A 25 -3.86 16.91 -2.59
CA GLU A 25 -4.72 17.00 -3.78
C GLU A 25 -5.91 16.05 -3.78
N PHE A 26 -5.95 15.07 -2.88
CA PHE A 26 -7.03 14.08 -2.79
C PHE A 26 -8.01 14.38 -1.67
N GLU A 27 -9.21 13.84 -1.80
CA GLU A 27 -10.24 13.97 -0.77
C GLU A 27 -9.78 13.21 0.48
N HIS A 28 -9.79 13.88 1.63
CA HIS A 28 -9.42 13.26 2.89
C HIS A 28 -10.68 12.69 3.55
N LEU A 29 -10.81 11.37 3.53
CA LEU A 29 -12.01 10.67 4.00
C LEU A 29 -12.03 10.48 5.53
N GLY A 30 -10.88 10.65 6.19
CA GLY A 30 -10.77 10.53 7.65
C GLY A 30 -9.90 9.33 8.09
N PRO A 31 -9.92 9.00 9.38
CA PRO A 31 -9.21 7.84 9.90
C PRO A 31 -9.84 6.54 9.42
N ALA A 32 -9.02 5.52 9.18
CA ALA A 32 -9.53 4.21 8.79
C ALA A 32 -10.41 3.55 9.86
N SER A 33 -10.40 4.05 11.10
CA SER A 33 -11.31 3.61 12.17
C SER A 33 -12.78 3.82 11.85
N ASP A 34 -13.09 4.73 10.93
CA ASP A 34 -14.47 4.99 10.49
C ASP A 34 -14.95 3.96 9.46
N PHE A 35 -14.03 3.14 8.93
CA PHE A 35 -14.25 2.14 7.88
C PHE A 35 -13.83 0.73 8.32
N ILE A 36 -13.90 0.42 9.62
CA ILE A 36 -13.40 -0.86 10.16
C ILE A 36 -14.14 -2.05 9.54
N GLU A 37 -15.44 -1.97 9.33
CA GLU A 37 -16.23 -3.09 8.80
C GLU A 37 -15.89 -3.36 7.33
N GLU A 38 -15.78 -2.31 6.52
CA GLU A 38 -15.38 -2.39 5.12
C GLU A 38 -13.96 -2.93 4.99
N ILE A 39 -13.02 -2.40 5.79
CA ILE A 39 -11.64 -2.87 5.82
C ILE A 39 -11.59 -4.33 6.28
N PHE A 40 -12.36 -4.71 7.30
CA PHE A 40 -12.43 -6.08 7.79
C PHE A 40 -12.93 -7.04 6.69
N GLN A 41 -13.99 -6.68 5.95
CA GLN A 41 -14.53 -7.48 4.84
C GLN A 41 -13.52 -7.62 3.69
N ILE A 42 -12.77 -6.57 3.40
CA ILE A 42 -11.73 -6.62 2.37
C ILE A 42 -10.60 -7.55 2.81
N ILE A 43 -10.18 -7.38 4.05
CA ILE A 43 -9.04 -8.08 4.64
C ILE A 43 -9.37 -9.57 4.87
N GLU A 44 -10.56 -9.94 5.34
CA GLU A 44 -10.93 -11.34 5.61
C GLU A 44 -10.91 -12.23 4.36
N HIS A 45 -11.10 -11.65 3.18
CA HIS A 45 -11.06 -12.37 1.91
C HIS A 45 -9.64 -12.52 1.34
N ILE A 46 -8.65 -11.88 1.95
CA ILE A 46 -7.26 -12.11 1.61
C ILE A 46 -6.85 -13.34 2.41
N PRO A 47 -6.51 -14.50 1.79
CA PRO A 47 -6.20 -15.75 2.51
C PRO A 47 -5.06 -15.63 3.53
N LEU A 48 -4.33 -14.54 3.37
CA LEU A 48 -3.22 -14.13 4.19
C LEU A 48 -3.69 -13.62 5.58
N PHE A 49 -4.80 -12.90 5.61
CA PHE A 49 -5.34 -12.19 6.76
C PHE A 49 -6.45 -12.97 7.49
N GLU A 50 -6.72 -14.22 7.13
CA GLU A 50 -7.72 -15.08 7.80
C GLU A 50 -7.48 -15.17 9.32
N ASP A 51 -6.23 -15.03 9.76
CA ASP A 51 -5.83 -15.08 11.18
C ASP A 51 -5.90 -13.73 11.91
N MET A 52 -6.35 -12.64 11.26
CA MET A 52 -6.54 -11.35 11.93
C MET A 52 -7.95 -11.23 12.53
N SER A 53 -8.00 -11.10 13.85
CA SER A 53 -9.25 -10.82 14.55
C SER A 53 -9.77 -9.41 14.22
N ARG A 54 -11.09 -9.22 14.36
CA ARG A 54 -11.72 -7.90 14.22
C ARG A 54 -11.11 -6.85 15.15
N GLN A 55 -10.68 -7.26 16.35
CA GLN A 55 -9.99 -6.38 17.29
C GLN A 55 -8.62 -5.93 16.76
N GLU A 56 -7.86 -6.84 16.14
CA GLU A 56 -6.58 -6.54 15.50
C GLU A 56 -6.74 -5.61 14.29
N VAL A 57 -7.77 -5.82 13.46
CA VAL A 57 -8.12 -4.89 12.37
C VAL A 57 -8.47 -3.51 12.93
N GLY A 58 -9.25 -3.45 14.01
CA GLY A 58 -9.57 -2.20 14.71
C GLY A 58 -8.31 -1.48 15.21
N TYR A 59 -7.32 -2.21 15.75
CA TYR A 59 -6.03 -1.61 16.12
C TYR A 59 -5.26 -1.09 14.91
N LEU A 60 -5.14 -1.88 13.83
CA LEU A 60 -4.48 -1.46 12.59
C LEU A 60 -5.11 -0.17 12.02
N CYS A 61 -6.44 -0.07 12.01
CA CYS A 61 -7.16 1.09 11.49
C CYS A 61 -6.82 2.42 12.20
N ARG A 62 -6.33 2.37 13.45
CA ARG A 62 -5.92 3.57 14.20
C ARG A 62 -4.60 4.18 13.69
N TYR A 63 -3.87 3.44 12.87
CA TYR A 63 -2.60 3.81 12.28
C TYR A 63 -2.71 4.19 10.80
N MET A 64 -3.94 4.24 10.24
CA MET A 64 -4.18 4.49 8.83
C MET A 64 -5.11 5.69 8.59
N LEU A 65 -4.87 6.36 7.46
CA LEU A 65 -5.73 7.42 6.92
C LEU A 65 -6.34 6.99 5.59
N CYS A 66 -7.60 7.36 5.37
CA CYS A 66 -8.31 7.10 4.13
C CYS A 66 -8.37 8.34 3.24
N TYR A 67 -8.20 8.11 1.94
CA TYR A 67 -8.25 9.12 0.90
C TYR A 67 -9.10 8.64 -0.27
N GLY A 68 -9.78 9.57 -0.93
CA GLY A 68 -10.53 9.36 -2.16
C GLY A 68 -9.84 10.07 -3.33
N ALA A 69 -9.55 9.34 -4.40
CA ALA A 69 -8.92 9.88 -5.60
C ALA A 69 -9.82 9.73 -6.83
N PRO A 70 -9.86 10.73 -7.73
CA PRO A 70 -10.61 10.64 -8.96
C PRO A 70 -9.93 9.71 -9.98
N ARG A 71 -10.69 9.30 -11.00
CA ARG A 71 -10.16 8.62 -12.18
C ARG A 71 -8.97 9.40 -12.79
N ASN A 72 -7.97 8.66 -13.25
CA ASN A 72 -6.70 9.14 -13.82
C ASN A 72 -5.76 9.81 -12.82
N ALA A 73 -6.07 9.80 -11.52
CA ALA A 73 -5.14 10.28 -10.49
C ALA A 73 -3.90 9.38 -10.39
N THR A 74 -2.71 9.98 -10.31
CA THR A 74 -1.47 9.26 -10.00
C THR A 74 -1.35 9.12 -8.49
N LEU A 75 -1.59 7.92 -7.95
CA LEU A 75 -1.54 7.64 -6.52
C LEU A 75 -0.12 7.43 -6.02
N LEU A 76 0.72 6.81 -6.85
CA LEU A 76 2.17 6.66 -6.64
C LEU A 76 2.84 6.95 -7.98
N ARG A 77 3.98 7.64 -7.97
CA ARG A 77 4.73 7.95 -9.18
C ARG A 77 6.07 7.27 -9.16
N GLU A 78 6.42 6.61 -10.26
CA GLU A 78 7.71 5.97 -10.43
C GLU A 78 8.87 6.93 -10.14
N GLY A 79 9.89 6.45 -9.43
CA GLY A 79 11.08 7.24 -9.13
C GLY A 79 10.92 8.17 -7.92
N ASP A 80 9.71 8.43 -7.43
CA ASP A 80 9.52 9.21 -6.21
C ASP A 80 10.03 8.47 -4.98
N GLU A 81 10.42 9.22 -3.96
CA GLU A 81 10.65 8.65 -2.64
C GLU A 81 9.29 8.33 -2.01
N GLY A 82 9.19 7.19 -1.32
CA GLY A 82 7.93 6.75 -0.74
C GLY A 82 8.14 5.89 0.48
N GLN A 83 7.56 6.31 1.60
CA GLN A 83 7.69 5.67 2.91
C GLN A 83 6.34 5.14 3.41
N HIS A 84 5.46 4.77 2.48
CA HIS A 84 4.10 4.31 2.77
C HIS A 84 3.62 3.33 1.71
N LEU A 85 2.64 2.52 2.08
CA LEU A 85 1.86 1.71 1.16
C LEU A 85 0.41 2.20 1.21
N LEU A 86 -0.35 1.84 0.18
CA LEU A 86 -1.78 2.01 0.15
C LEU A 86 -2.48 0.66 0.02
N ILE A 87 -3.69 0.58 0.57
CA ILE A 87 -4.61 -0.57 0.48
C ILE A 87 -5.86 -0.07 -0.24
N VAL A 88 -6.22 -0.73 -1.35
CA VAL A 88 -7.39 -0.35 -2.15
C VAL A 88 -8.66 -0.76 -1.42
N LEU A 89 -9.53 0.22 -1.12
CA LEU A 89 -10.82 -0.01 -0.48
C LEU A 89 -11.94 -0.13 -1.51
N THR A 90 -11.90 0.72 -2.54
CA THR A 90 -12.83 0.71 -3.68
C THR A 90 -12.07 1.02 -4.96
N GLY A 91 -12.65 0.71 -6.11
CA GLY A 91 -12.10 1.07 -7.41
C GLY A 91 -10.99 0.15 -7.92
N ASN A 92 -10.23 0.65 -8.90
CA ASN A 92 -9.18 -0.07 -9.61
C ASN A 92 -8.00 0.84 -9.97
N ILE A 93 -6.81 0.24 -10.03
CA ILE A 93 -5.53 0.92 -10.29
C ILE A 93 -4.75 0.15 -11.34
N ASP A 94 -4.22 0.87 -12.32
CA ASP A 94 -3.24 0.36 -13.28
C ASP A 94 -1.82 0.68 -12.78
N VAL A 95 -0.96 -0.35 -12.76
CA VAL A 95 0.44 -0.22 -12.37
C VAL A 95 1.26 -0.14 -13.64
N ILE A 96 1.87 1.03 -13.87
CA ILE A 96 2.54 1.38 -15.12
C ILE A 96 4.03 1.57 -14.87
N LYS A 97 4.84 0.91 -15.69
CA LYS A 97 6.30 1.03 -15.68
C LYS A 97 6.77 1.71 -16.97
N ASP A 98 7.63 2.70 -16.84
CA ASP A 98 8.30 3.28 -18.00
C ASP A 98 9.43 2.37 -18.50
N THR A 99 9.45 2.15 -19.81
CA THR A 99 10.46 1.33 -20.49
C THR A 99 11.04 2.11 -21.68
N PRO A 100 12.19 1.71 -22.23
CA PRO A 100 12.72 2.30 -23.46
C PRO A 100 11.77 2.22 -24.67
N LYS A 101 10.76 1.33 -24.64
CA LYS A 101 9.73 1.17 -25.67
C LYS A 101 8.42 1.89 -25.32
N GLY A 102 8.46 2.78 -24.34
CA GLY A 102 7.30 3.50 -23.79
C GLY A 102 6.72 2.86 -22.52
N SER A 103 5.75 3.52 -21.92
CA SER A 103 5.05 3.05 -20.73
C SER A 103 4.29 1.76 -21.01
N ARG A 104 4.28 0.84 -20.03
CA ARG A 104 3.57 -0.44 -20.10
C ARG A 104 2.83 -0.68 -18.80
N SER A 105 1.57 -1.12 -18.91
CA SER A 105 0.86 -1.73 -17.79
C SER A 105 1.54 -3.06 -17.45
N ILE A 106 1.93 -3.22 -16.20
CA ILE A 106 2.60 -4.41 -15.68
C ILE A 106 1.75 -5.18 -14.68
N ALA A 107 0.72 -4.56 -14.11
CA ALA A 107 -0.25 -5.17 -13.22
C ALA A 107 -1.51 -4.31 -13.10
N VAL A 108 -2.61 -4.93 -12.69
CA VAL A 108 -3.83 -4.24 -12.25
C VAL A 108 -4.08 -4.61 -10.79
N ALA A 109 -4.49 -3.63 -9.99
CA ALA A 109 -4.77 -3.77 -8.57
C ALA A 109 -6.17 -3.26 -8.27
N GLY A 110 -7.05 -4.16 -7.81
CA GLY A 110 -8.39 -3.82 -7.34
C GLY A 110 -8.48 -3.90 -5.82
N VAL A 111 -9.72 -3.87 -5.32
CA VAL A 111 -10.06 -3.99 -3.89
C VAL A 111 -9.25 -5.07 -3.17
N GLY A 112 -8.69 -4.71 -2.01
CA GLY A 112 -7.85 -5.58 -1.17
C GLY A 112 -6.39 -5.70 -1.61
N SER A 113 -6.02 -5.13 -2.75
CA SER A 113 -4.62 -5.06 -3.16
C SER A 113 -3.86 -4.01 -2.34
N SER A 114 -2.61 -4.32 -2.00
CA SER A 114 -1.66 -3.34 -1.49
C SER A 114 -0.70 -2.87 -2.58
N LEU A 115 -0.29 -1.61 -2.54
CA LEU A 115 0.68 -1.04 -3.48
C LEU A 115 1.69 -0.14 -2.76
N GLY A 116 2.91 -0.11 -3.27
CA GLY A 116 3.99 0.70 -2.70
C GLY A 116 4.70 0.05 -1.52
N GLU A 117 4.43 -1.24 -1.26
CA GLU A 117 5.04 -2.01 -0.19
C GLU A 117 6.56 -2.12 -0.34
N MET A 118 7.07 -2.27 -1.56
CA MET A 118 8.51 -2.40 -1.83
C MET A 118 9.29 -1.22 -1.25
N SER A 119 8.97 0.00 -1.70
CA SER A 119 9.63 1.24 -1.26
C SER A 119 9.46 1.52 0.23
N MET A 120 8.31 1.17 0.81
CA MET A 120 8.12 1.31 2.26
C MET A 120 9.08 0.40 3.04
N ILE A 121 9.26 -0.84 2.58
CA ILE A 121 10.07 -1.85 3.26
C ILE A 121 11.57 -1.60 3.07
N ASP A 122 12.03 -1.44 1.83
CA ASP A 122 13.46 -1.36 1.52
C ASP A 122 14.02 0.07 1.45
N GLY A 123 13.13 1.08 1.43
CA GLY A 123 13.49 2.49 1.32
C GLY A 123 13.89 2.93 -0.09
N ALA A 124 13.80 2.05 -1.10
CA ALA A 124 14.07 2.38 -2.48
C ALA A 124 12.98 3.29 -3.06
N ARG A 125 13.28 3.93 -4.19
CA ARG A 125 12.30 4.74 -4.94
C ARG A 125 11.14 3.88 -5.43
N ARG A 126 10.00 4.51 -5.68
CA ARG A 126 8.80 3.85 -6.22
C ARG A 126 9.16 3.10 -7.51
N PHE A 127 8.90 1.79 -7.50
CA PHE A 127 9.25 0.92 -8.61
C PHE A 127 8.49 1.23 -9.90
N ALA A 128 7.21 1.62 -9.78
CA ALA A 128 6.30 1.90 -10.89
C ALA A 128 5.30 2.99 -10.48
N SER A 129 4.65 3.59 -11.46
CA SER A 129 3.52 4.50 -11.25
C SER A 129 2.24 3.69 -11.02
N CYS A 130 1.37 4.20 -10.16
CA CYS A 130 0.06 3.62 -9.87
C CYS A 130 -1.01 4.66 -10.20
N ILE A 131 -1.85 4.38 -11.19
CA ILE A 131 -2.84 5.33 -11.71
C ILE A 131 -4.24 4.77 -11.49
N ALA A 132 -5.11 5.52 -10.83
CA ALA A 132 -6.51 5.14 -10.64
C ALA A 132 -7.22 5.09 -12.00
N THR A 133 -7.84 3.96 -12.34
CA THR A 133 -8.56 3.79 -13.62
C THR A 133 -10.04 4.16 -13.52
N GLU A 134 -10.52 4.38 -12.29
CA GLU A 134 -11.84 4.85 -11.90
C GLU A 134 -11.73 5.60 -10.55
N PRO A 135 -12.80 6.20 -10.00
CA PRO A 135 -12.77 6.72 -8.63
C PRO A 135 -12.36 5.62 -7.64
N THR A 136 -11.38 5.91 -6.79
CA THR A 136 -10.70 4.92 -5.95
C THR A 136 -10.49 5.47 -4.54
N ASP A 137 -11.05 4.77 -3.55
CA ASP A 137 -10.78 5.02 -2.14
C ASP A 137 -9.69 4.07 -1.65
N PHE A 138 -8.78 4.58 -0.82
CA PHE A 138 -7.67 3.79 -0.31
C PHE A 138 -7.25 4.21 1.10
N ALA A 139 -6.80 3.22 1.89
CA ALA A 139 -6.16 3.44 3.18
C ALA A 139 -4.65 3.53 3.01
N VAL A 140 -3.99 4.39 3.78
CA VAL A 140 -2.54 4.60 3.77
C VAL A 140 -1.94 4.16 5.10
N LEU A 141 -0.94 3.29 5.03
CA LEU A 141 -0.10 2.91 6.16
C LEU A 141 1.32 3.37 5.89
N THR A 142 1.94 4.08 6.85
CA THR A 142 3.32 4.55 6.71
C THR A 142 4.32 3.62 7.36
N ARG A 143 5.60 3.76 7.00
CA ARG A 143 6.71 3.02 7.58
C ARG A 143 6.84 3.28 9.08
N THR A 144 6.64 4.54 9.49
CA THR A 144 6.65 4.95 10.91
C THR A 144 5.53 4.22 11.66
N ALA A 145 4.31 4.28 11.13
CA ALA A 145 3.15 3.61 11.71
C ALA A 145 3.33 2.09 11.80
N LEU A 146 3.88 1.45 10.76
CA LEU A 146 4.23 0.03 10.80
C LEU A 146 5.25 -0.28 11.89
N THR A 147 6.28 0.56 12.04
CA THR A 147 7.31 0.39 13.07
C THR A 147 6.71 0.49 14.48
N GLU A 148 5.80 1.44 14.70
CA GLU A 148 5.10 1.61 15.97
C GLU A 148 4.17 0.43 16.26
N ILE A 149 3.43 -0.09 15.27
CA ILE A 149 2.62 -1.31 15.45
C ILE A 149 3.50 -2.49 15.88
N VAL A 150 4.70 -2.65 15.32
CA VAL A 150 5.63 -3.73 15.69
C VAL A 150 6.12 -3.58 17.14
N ILE A 151 6.28 -2.36 17.62
CA ILE A 151 6.73 -2.08 18.99
C ILE A 151 5.58 -2.21 19.99
N ASP A 152 4.44 -1.56 19.73
CA ASP A 152 3.30 -1.44 20.63
C ASP A 152 2.44 -2.71 20.66
N HIS A 153 2.34 -3.39 19.52
CA HIS A 153 1.50 -4.57 19.33
C HIS A 153 2.27 -5.69 18.60
N PRO A 154 3.30 -6.31 19.21
CA PRO A 154 4.21 -7.25 18.52
C PRO A 154 3.51 -8.42 17.81
N GLY A 155 2.40 -8.93 18.36
CA GLY A 155 1.60 -9.98 17.71
C GLY A 155 0.96 -9.51 16.40
N LEU A 156 0.35 -8.32 16.41
CA LEU A 156 -0.20 -7.68 15.21
C LEU A 156 0.91 -7.32 14.22
N GLY A 157 2.00 -6.71 14.69
CA GLY A 157 3.15 -6.37 13.87
C GLY A 157 3.74 -7.59 13.17
N SER A 158 3.90 -8.71 13.88
CA SER A 158 4.39 -9.97 13.30
C SER A 158 3.46 -10.50 12.21
N LYS A 159 2.14 -10.46 12.44
CA LYS A 159 1.16 -10.81 11.41
C LYS A 159 1.32 -9.89 10.18
N LEU A 160 1.33 -8.57 10.35
CA LEU A 160 1.50 -7.61 9.25
C LEU A 160 2.79 -7.83 8.45
N LEU A 161 3.90 -8.13 9.10
CA LEU A 161 5.16 -8.41 8.42
C LEU A 161 5.08 -9.72 7.60
N LEU A 162 4.47 -10.78 8.16
CA LEU A 162 4.22 -12.02 7.42
C LEU A 162 3.29 -11.77 6.22
N LEU A 163 2.27 -10.93 6.39
CA LEU A 163 1.37 -10.51 5.32
C LEU A 163 2.15 -9.87 4.16
N LEU A 164 2.99 -8.88 4.46
CA LEU A 164 3.80 -8.22 3.43
C LEU A 164 4.79 -9.18 2.77
N LEU A 165 5.43 -10.07 3.53
CA LEU A 165 6.34 -11.10 3.00
C LEU A 165 5.62 -12.04 2.02
N GLN A 166 4.41 -12.48 2.34
CA GLN A 166 3.64 -13.38 1.47
C GLN A 166 3.13 -12.67 0.21
N VAL A 167 2.73 -11.38 0.31
CA VAL A 167 2.42 -10.56 -0.88
C VAL A 167 3.63 -10.46 -1.81
N MET A 168 4.80 -10.11 -1.28
CA MET A 168 6.03 -10.01 -2.07
C MET A 168 6.44 -11.36 -2.67
N THR A 169 6.30 -12.45 -1.91
CA THR A 169 6.61 -13.81 -2.39
C THR A 169 5.69 -14.22 -3.54
N ARG A 170 4.38 -13.91 -3.46
CA ARG A 170 3.42 -14.17 -4.53
C ARG A 170 3.80 -13.39 -5.79
N ARG A 171 4.03 -12.08 -5.65
CA ARG A 171 4.46 -11.21 -6.77
C ARG A 171 5.75 -11.66 -7.41
N LEU A 172 6.73 -12.10 -6.62
CA LEU A 172 7.99 -12.65 -7.13
C LEU A 172 7.75 -13.92 -7.96
N ARG A 173 6.86 -14.81 -7.50
CA ARG A 173 6.50 -16.03 -8.24
C ARG A 173 5.79 -15.69 -9.55
N ASP A 174 4.84 -14.76 -9.51
CA ASP A 174 4.10 -14.33 -10.69
C ASP A 174 5.04 -13.68 -11.72
N ALA A 175 5.91 -12.78 -11.28
CA ALA A 175 6.93 -12.17 -12.12
C ALA A 175 7.89 -13.22 -12.71
N SER A 176 8.33 -14.19 -11.91
CA SER A 176 9.20 -15.28 -12.37
C SER A 176 8.51 -16.11 -13.46
N ASN A 177 7.23 -16.44 -13.28
CA ASN A 177 6.44 -17.19 -14.26
C ASN A 177 6.29 -16.42 -15.58
N LEU A 178 6.13 -15.09 -15.53
CA LEU A 178 6.08 -14.25 -16.73
C LEU A 178 7.42 -14.24 -17.50
N LEU A 179 8.54 -14.44 -16.80
CA LEU A 179 9.87 -14.47 -17.40
C LEU A 179 10.25 -15.86 -17.95
N LEU A 180 9.60 -16.95 -17.48
CA LEU A 180 9.94 -18.32 -17.87
C LEU A 180 10.02 -18.54 -19.40
N PRO A 181 9.07 -18.07 -20.23
CA PRO A 181 9.14 -18.27 -21.68
C PRO A 181 10.40 -17.66 -22.32
N TYR A 182 10.89 -16.54 -21.78
CA TYR A 182 12.09 -15.86 -22.27
C TYR A 182 13.38 -16.55 -21.84
N ILE A 183 13.37 -17.22 -20.68
CA ILE A 183 14.52 -17.97 -20.15
C ILE A 183 14.62 -19.35 -20.82
N ALA A 184 13.49 -19.99 -21.10
CA ALA A 184 13.43 -21.33 -21.70
C ALA A 184 13.83 -21.35 -23.19
N GLY A 185 14.00 -20.18 -23.83
CA GLY A 185 14.30 -20.10 -25.26
C GLY A 185 13.08 -20.27 -26.16
N ASP A 186 11.86 -20.28 -25.60
CA ASP A 186 10.59 -20.45 -26.33
C ASP A 186 10.03 -19.12 -26.87
N ALA A 187 10.87 -18.09 -26.99
CA ALA A 187 10.49 -16.83 -27.62
C ALA A 187 10.44 -16.99 -29.15
N VAL A 188 9.25 -17.29 -29.67
CA VAL A 188 8.89 -17.08 -31.08
C VAL A 188 8.60 -15.60 -31.33
#